data_AF-A0AAV7JD84-F1
#
_entry.id   AF-A0AAV7JD84-F1
#
_cell.length_a   1.000
_cell.length_b   1.000
_cell.length_c   1.000
_cell.angle_alpha   90.00
_cell.angle_beta   90.00
_cell.angle_gamma   90.00
#
_symmetry.space_group_name_H-M   'P 1'
#
loop_
_entity.id
_entity.type
_entity.pdbx_description
1 polymer ?
#
loop_
_entity_poly.entity_id
_entity_poly.type
_entity_poly.pdbx_seq_one_letter_code
_entity_poly.pdbx_strand_id
1 'polypeptide(L)'
;MHLKAVPSKRNLTQETDKQVINKRIKLTKKTKFNVKSVKKYSNSSSVTEITPSAEILPPHKRKIISKAEVNKDLIHAGVRDVDDVCLCLKAALRKGYYSLKGKNPLNQVILTQFCPICTKDDPIIVKLDDVLYQSNRGNFYCGFESEVECTGCETQLAVKGICRGCPVLNSGKQYNHCEMCPGFGKCIGDYRNSHCDSCDRHYFAGCLGEYTCSLCYTTDGDSDGDSIFEFSQQKTVPTKSIYYYLYKKQDPSMKAQVRNIINMIQGPDWPNTDVLDSSDSSDS
;
A
#
# COMPACT_ATOMS: atom_id res chain seq x y z
N MET A 1 67.14 10.26 -12.00
CA MET A 1 65.70 10.45 -11.77
C MET A 1 65.01 10.57 -13.13
N HIS A 2 64.39 9.50 -13.61
CA HIS A 2 63.68 9.48 -14.90
C HIS A 2 62.18 9.67 -14.67
N LEU A 3 61.63 10.78 -15.17
CA LEU A 3 60.20 11.01 -15.22
C LEU A 3 59.63 10.31 -16.47
N LYS A 4 58.74 9.33 -16.27
CA LYS A 4 57.97 8.69 -17.33
C LYS A 4 56.70 9.49 -17.58
N ALA A 5 56.44 9.80 -18.85
CA ALA A 5 55.22 10.48 -19.31
C ALA A 5 53.98 9.56 -19.21
N VAL A 6 52.86 10.14 -18.77
CA VAL A 6 51.55 9.50 -18.70
C VAL A 6 50.78 9.76 -20.00
N PRO A 7 50.19 8.74 -20.66
CA PRO A 7 49.46 8.95 -21.90
C PRO A 7 48.04 9.47 -21.68
N SER A 8 47.63 10.29 -22.65
CA SER A 8 46.38 11.05 -22.76
C SER A 8 45.11 10.19 -22.83
N LYS A 9 44.03 10.74 -22.28
CA LYS A 9 42.69 10.13 -22.13
C LYS A 9 42.02 9.89 -23.49
N ARG A 10 41.43 8.71 -23.65
CA ARG A 10 40.55 8.35 -24.78
C ARG A 10 39.15 8.96 -24.59
N ASN A 11 38.63 9.59 -25.63
CA ASN A 11 37.24 10.03 -25.74
C ASN A 11 36.30 8.81 -25.85
N LEU A 12 35.33 8.71 -24.94
CA LEU A 12 34.22 7.77 -25.01
C LEU A 12 33.05 8.44 -25.75
N THR A 13 32.64 7.88 -26.88
CA THR A 13 31.56 8.34 -27.75
C THR A 13 30.17 8.02 -27.15
N GLN A 14 29.32 9.04 -27.00
CA GLN A 14 27.96 8.98 -26.44
C GLN A 14 26.84 8.63 -27.47
N GLU A 15 27.08 7.73 -28.42
CA GLU A 15 26.15 7.54 -29.56
C GLU A 15 25.25 6.29 -29.55
N THR A 16 25.29 5.43 -28.52
CA THR A 16 24.56 4.15 -28.60
C THR A 16 23.20 4.07 -27.89
N ASP A 17 22.83 5.01 -27.02
CA ASP A 17 21.65 4.81 -26.15
C ASP A 17 20.31 5.24 -26.76
N LYS A 18 20.29 6.18 -27.72
CA LYS A 18 19.04 6.64 -28.36
C LYS A 18 18.45 5.65 -29.36
N GLN A 19 19.23 4.71 -29.89
CA GLN A 19 18.74 3.74 -30.88
C GLN A 19 18.04 2.54 -30.25
N VAL A 20 18.36 2.18 -29.00
CA VAL A 20 17.75 1.04 -28.30
C VAL A 20 16.33 1.38 -27.83
N ILE A 21 16.08 2.62 -27.39
CA ILE A 21 14.76 3.06 -26.89
C ILE A 21 13.72 3.14 -28.03
N ASN A 22 14.11 3.63 -29.20
CA ASN A 22 13.19 3.75 -30.35
C ASN A 22 12.77 2.41 -30.98
N LYS A 23 13.54 1.33 -30.76
CA LYS A 23 13.20 -0.01 -31.28
C LYS A 23 12.11 -0.69 -30.44
N ARG A 24 11.98 -0.35 -29.15
CA ARG A 24 10.93 -0.89 -28.25
C ARG A 24 9.54 -0.29 -28.51
N ILE A 25 9.46 1.00 -28.88
CA ILE A 25 8.18 1.70 -29.13
C ILE A 25 7.49 1.22 -30.43
N LYS A 26 8.24 0.66 -31.39
CA LYS A 26 7.68 0.21 -32.68
C LYS A 26 7.06 -1.19 -32.66
N LEU A 27 7.25 -1.98 -31.60
CA LEU A 27 6.77 -3.37 -31.53
C LEU A 27 5.36 -3.52 -30.92
N THR A 28 4.74 -2.46 -30.39
CA THR A 28 3.42 -2.53 -29.72
C THR A 28 2.23 -2.09 -30.59
N LYS A 29 2.43 -1.74 -31.87
CA LYS A 29 1.37 -1.12 -32.70
C LYS A 29 0.61 -2.01 -33.69
N LYS A 30 0.67 -3.35 -33.60
CA LYS A 30 -0.16 -4.21 -34.49
C LYS A 30 -0.69 -5.46 -33.79
N THR A 31 -1.73 -5.29 -32.98
CA THR A 31 -2.69 -6.36 -32.70
C THR A 31 -4.08 -5.78 -32.79
N LYS A 32 -4.71 -5.91 -33.98
CA LYS A 32 -6.12 -5.57 -34.17
C LYS A 32 -6.94 -6.66 -33.48
N PHE A 33 -7.42 -6.37 -32.28
CA PHE A 33 -8.44 -7.19 -31.62
C PHE A 33 -9.80 -6.94 -32.29
N ASN A 34 -10.38 -7.99 -32.86
CA ASN A 34 -11.72 -7.98 -33.41
C ASN A 34 -12.71 -8.24 -32.28
N VAL A 35 -13.26 -7.16 -31.70
CA VAL A 35 -14.28 -7.24 -30.65
C VAL A 35 -15.64 -7.43 -31.33
N LYS A 36 -16.12 -8.68 -31.35
CA LYS A 36 -17.53 -8.95 -31.66
C LYS A 36 -18.38 -8.49 -30.47
N SER A 37 -19.32 -7.60 -30.78
CA SER A 37 -20.48 -7.15 -30.01
C SER A 37 -20.81 -7.93 -28.73
N VAL A 38 -20.51 -7.32 -27.59
CA VAL A 38 -20.98 -7.75 -26.27
C VAL A 38 -22.43 -7.30 -26.08
N LYS A 39 -23.31 -8.25 -25.75
CA LYS A 39 -24.72 -7.98 -25.40
C LYS A 39 -24.79 -7.17 -24.12
N LYS A 40 -25.60 -6.10 -24.13
CA LYS A 40 -25.97 -5.32 -22.93
C LYS A 40 -26.54 -6.25 -21.87
N TYR A 41 -25.83 -6.40 -20.75
CA TYR A 41 -26.34 -7.07 -19.55
C TYR A 41 -26.91 -6.00 -18.61
N SER A 42 -28.19 -6.13 -18.29
CA SER A 42 -28.89 -5.31 -17.31
C SER A 42 -28.55 -5.76 -15.89
N ASN A 43 -28.25 -4.78 -15.04
CA ASN A 43 -27.93 -4.87 -13.60
C ASN A 43 -28.82 -5.86 -12.82
N SER A 44 -28.20 -6.90 -12.25
CA SER A 44 -28.58 -7.45 -10.95
C SER A 44 -27.32 -7.75 -10.15
N SER A 45 -27.16 -7.02 -9.03
CA SER A 45 -26.03 -7.12 -8.12
C SER A 45 -25.95 -8.51 -7.48
N SER A 46 -25.12 -9.37 -8.06
CA SER A 46 -24.50 -10.49 -7.35
C SER A 46 -23.01 -10.38 -7.62
N VAL A 47 -22.29 -9.85 -6.63
CA VAL A 47 -20.83 -9.83 -6.63
C VAL A 47 -20.38 -11.28 -6.58
N THR A 48 -20.05 -11.85 -7.74
CA THR A 48 -19.37 -13.14 -7.80
C THR A 48 -17.97 -12.91 -7.24
N GLU A 49 -17.67 -13.51 -6.09
CA GLU A 49 -16.34 -13.50 -5.51
C GLU A 49 -15.34 -14.07 -6.52
N ILE A 50 -14.60 -13.20 -7.18
CA ILE A 50 -13.49 -13.59 -8.05
C ILE A 50 -12.43 -14.18 -7.12
N THR A 51 -12.38 -15.51 -7.10
CA THR A 51 -11.45 -16.26 -6.25
C THR A 51 -10.02 -15.96 -6.72
N PRO A 52 -9.12 -15.46 -5.85
CA PRO A 52 -7.73 -15.22 -6.22
C PRO A 52 -7.11 -16.51 -6.77
N SER A 53 -6.62 -16.49 -8.00
CA SER A 53 -6.18 -17.69 -8.75
C SER A 53 -4.86 -18.30 -8.27
N ALA A 54 -4.34 -17.85 -7.13
CA ALA A 54 -3.21 -18.47 -6.45
C ALA A 54 -3.67 -18.88 -5.05
N GLU A 55 -3.68 -20.17 -4.74
CA GLU A 55 -3.82 -20.66 -3.37
C GLU A 55 -2.75 -20.00 -2.51
N ILE A 56 -3.13 -18.98 -1.75
CA ILE A 56 -2.26 -18.40 -0.73
C ILE A 56 -2.14 -19.46 0.34
N LEU A 57 -1.00 -20.17 0.37
CA LEU A 57 -0.74 -21.18 1.37
C LEU A 57 -1.02 -20.62 2.77
N PRO A 58 -1.67 -21.36 3.69
CA PRO A 58 -1.93 -20.87 5.03
C PRO A 58 -0.62 -20.41 5.71
N PRO A 59 -0.62 -19.27 6.41
CA PRO A 59 0.59 -18.60 6.91
C PRO A 59 1.47 -19.49 7.80
N HIS A 60 0.87 -20.46 8.52
CA HIS A 60 1.55 -21.28 9.51
C HIS A 60 2.50 -22.35 8.95
N LYS A 61 2.50 -22.61 7.64
CA LYS A 61 3.34 -23.67 7.03
C LYS A 61 4.53 -23.16 6.23
N ARG A 62 4.75 -21.85 6.18
CA ARG A 62 5.72 -21.25 5.25
C ARG A 62 7.08 -21.03 5.91
N LYS A 63 8.12 -21.61 5.32
CA LYS A 63 9.51 -21.38 5.72
C LYS A 63 9.89 -19.95 5.37
N ILE A 64 10.31 -19.17 6.36
CA ILE A 64 10.90 -17.85 6.13
C ILE A 64 12.31 -18.06 5.55
N ILE A 65 12.57 -17.49 4.37
CA ILE A 65 13.88 -17.57 3.72
C ILE A 65 14.76 -16.36 4.08
N SER A 66 16.05 -16.42 3.75
CA SER A 66 17.00 -15.34 4.03
C SER A 66 16.88 -14.19 3.02
N LYS A 67 17.46 -13.01 3.33
CA LYS A 67 17.52 -11.88 2.37
C LYS A 67 18.30 -12.26 1.10
N ALA A 68 19.45 -12.92 1.29
CA ALA A 68 20.32 -13.33 0.20
C ALA A 68 19.61 -14.34 -0.73
N GLU A 69 18.80 -15.24 -0.15
CA GLU A 69 18.01 -16.21 -0.92
C GLU A 69 16.92 -15.52 -1.74
N VAL A 70 16.19 -14.54 -1.17
CA VAL A 70 15.22 -13.73 -1.94
C VAL A 70 15.88 -13.02 -3.11
N ASN A 71 17.02 -12.36 -2.87
CA ASN A 71 17.74 -11.66 -3.94
C ASN A 71 18.23 -12.63 -5.03
N LYS A 72 18.74 -13.80 -4.63
CA LYS A 72 19.15 -14.86 -5.57
C LYS A 72 17.97 -15.35 -6.41
N ASP A 73 16.81 -15.57 -5.80
CA ASP A 73 15.60 -16.00 -6.50
C ASP A 73 15.11 -14.93 -7.50
N LEU A 74 15.20 -13.64 -7.14
CA LEU A 74 14.88 -12.54 -8.06
C LEU A 74 15.84 -12.49 -9.27
N ILE A 75 17.14 -12.65 -9.05
CA ILE A 75 18.14 -12.73 -10.14
C ILE A 75 17.81 -13.90 -11.07
N HIS A 76 17.53 -15.09 -10.51
CA HIS A 76 17.16 -16.27 -11.31
C HIS A 76 15.85 -16.08 -12.08
N ALA A 77 14.91 -15.30 -11.54
CA ALA A 77 13.68 -14.91 -12.23
C ALA A 77 13.90 -13.87 -13.35
N GLY A 78 15.14 -13.39 -13.53
CA GLY A 78 15.52 -12.45 -14.59
C GLY A 78 15.50 -10.98 -14.19
N VAL A 79 15.35 -10.68 -12.89
CA VAL A 79 15.40 -9.30 -12.38
C VAL A 79 16.86 -8.83 -12.33
N ARG A 80 17.15 -7.67 -12.91
CA ARG A 80 18.51 -7.12 -13.01
C ARG A 80 18.86 -6.23 -11.82
N ASP A 81 18.00 -5.28 -11.54
CA ASP A 81 18.23 -4.24 -10.53
C ASP A 81 17.61 -4.66 -9.20
N VAL A 82 18.12 -5.77 -8.65
CA VAL A 82 17.52 -6.41 -7.48
C VAL A 82 17.53 -5.52 -6.25
N ASP A 83 18.48 -4.60 -6.12
CA ASP A 83 18.53 -3.66 -4.99
C ASP A 83 17.37 -2.66 -5.02
N ASP A 84 16.94 -2.24 -6.21
CA ASP A 84 15.84 -1.29 -6.44
C ASP A 84 14.46 -1.95 -6.33
N VAL A 85 14.39 -3.28 -6.26
CA VAL A 85 13.10 -3.97 -6.08
C VAL A 85 12.46 -3.58 -4.76
N CYS A 86 11.16 -3.26 -4.84
CA CYS A 86 10.27 -2.88 -3.75
C CYS A 86 10.44 -3.79 -2.52
N LEU A 87 10.73 -3.20 -1.37
CA LEU A 87 10.94 -3.91 -0.12
C LEU A 87 9.67 -4.64 0.36
N CYS A 88 8.49 -4.12 0.00
CA CYS A 88 7.22 -4.79 0.25
C CYS A 88 7.15 -6.16 -0.43
N LEU A 89 7.57 -6.22 -1.70
CA LEU A 89 7.60 -7.45 -2.47
C LEU A 89 8.69 -8.39 -1.94
N LYS A 90 9.90 -7.89 -1.68
CA LYS A 90 10.96 -8.72 -1.07
C LYS A 90 10.53 -9.31 0.28
N ALA A 91 9.86 -8.51 1.12
CA ALA A 91 9.29 -9.00 2.39
C ALA A 91 8.23 -10.08 2.17
N ALA A 92 7.45 -9.98 1.10
CA ALA A 92 6.41 -10.96 0.79
C ALA A 92 6.99 -12.28 0.28
N LEU A 93 7.98 -12.22 -0.61
CA LEU A 93 8.76 -13.37 -1.07
C LEU A 93 9.46 -14.07 0.09
N ARG A 94 10.08 -13.29 0.98
CA ARG A 94 10.75 -13.81 2.18
C ARG A 94 9.81 -14.64 3.07
N LYS A 95 8.55 -14.22 3.17
CA LYS A 95 7.48 -14.88 3.93
C LYS A 95 6.75 -15.97 3.12
N GLY A 96 7.16 -16.18 1.87
CA GLY A 96 6.55 -17.15 0.96
C GLY A 96 5.10 -16.86 0.60
N TYR A 97 4.65 -15.59 0.60
CA TYR A 97 3.31 -15.25 0.06
C TYR A 97 3.25 -15.47 -1.45
N TYR A 98 4.39 -15.34 -2.13
CA TYR A 98 4.53 -15.56 -3.57
C TYR A 98 5.75 -16.46 -3.82
N SER A 99 5.75 -17.17 -4.95
CA SER A 99 6.78 -18.15 -5.31
C SER A 99 7.39 -17.80 -6.66
N LEU A 100 8.72 -17.69 -6.72
CA LEU A 100 9.43 -17.42 -7.97
C LEU A 100 9.79 -18.71 -8.76
N LYS A 101 9.00 -19.77 -8.57
CA LYS A 101 9.18 -21.05 -9.28
C LYS A 101 8.34 -21.09 -10.57
N GLY A 102 8.86 -21.75 -11.60
CA GLY A 102 8.13 -22.01 -12.84
C GLY A 102 8.69 -21.26 -14.06
N LYS A 103 8.00 -21.39 -15.20
CA LYS A 103 8.50 -20.91 -16.51
C LYS A 103 8.47 -19.38 -16.66
N ASN A 104 7.62 -18.67 -15.92
CA ASN A 104 7.50 -17.21 -15.95
C ASN A 104 6.94 -16.69 -14.60
N PRO A 105 7.71 -16.79 -13.50
CA PRO A 105 7.18 -16.49 -12.17
C PRO A 105 6.67 -15.05 -12.02
N LEU A 106 7.30 -14.08 -12.68
CA LEU A 106 6.92 -12.66 -12.61
C LEU A 106 5.56 -12.36 -13.25
N ASN A 107 5.06 -13.23 -14.13
CA ASN A 107 3.74 -13.11 -14.74
C ASN A 107 2.59 -13.61 -13.83
N GLN A 108 2.90 -14.07 -12.61
CA GLN A 108 1.89 -14.47 -11.63
C GLN A 108 0.99 -13.27 -11.28
N VAL A 109 -0.33 -13.45 -11.43
CA VAL A 109 -1.33 -12.47 -10.98
C VAL A 109 -1.39 -12.48 -9.45
N ILE A 110 -1.23 -11.31 -8.84
CA ILE A 110 -1.28 -11.13 -7.38
C ILE A 110 -2.56 -10.45 -6.91
N LEU A 111 -3.24 -9.71 -7.79
CA LEU A 111 -4.43 -8.97 -7.46
C LEU A 111 -5.30 -8.77 -8.71
N THR A 112 -6.60 -9.00 -8.56
CA THR A 112 -7.62 -8.61 -9.54
C THR A 112 -8.66 -7.80 -8.78
N GLN A 113 -8.76 -6.50 -9.05
CA GLN A 113 -9.64 -5.61 -8.30
C GLN A 113 -10.14 -4.47 -9.20
N PHE A 114 -11.37 -4.00 -8.98
CA PHE A 114 -11.88 -2.80 -9.62
C PHE A 114 -11.14 -1.55 -9.15
N CYS A 115 -11.07 -0.53 -10.03
CA CYS A 115 -10.45 0.74 -9.68
C CYS A 115 -11.20 1.39 -8.49
N PRO A 116 -10.52 1.71 -7.37
CA PRO A 116 -11.16 2.30 -6.21
C PRO A 116 -11.61 3.76 -6.42
N ILE A 117 -11.26 4.36 -7.57
CA ILE A 117 -11.54 5.77 -7.89
C ILE A 117 -12.74 5.87 -8.85
N CYS A 118 -12.69 5.21 -10.00
CA CYS A 118 -13.69 5.37 -11.05
C CYS A 118 -14.67 4.20 -11.19
N THR A 119 -14.46 3.10 -10.45
CA THR A 119 -15.36 1.93 -10.39
C THR A 119 -15.88 1.43 -11.74
N LYS A 120 -15.08 1.56 -12.82
CA LYS A 120 -15.47 1.09 -14.15
C LYS A 120 -15.52 -0.44 -14.18
N ASP A 121 -16.26 -0.98 -15.16
CA ASP A 121 -16.64 -2.39 -15.25
C ASP A 121 -15.48 -3.37 -15.55
N ASP A 122 -14.28 -2.86 -15.86
CA ASP A 122 -13.10 -3.69 -16.11
C ASP A 122 -12.20 -3.77 -14.86
N PRO A 123 -11.96 -4.97 -14.31
CA PRO A 123 -11.05 -5.12 -13.20
C PRO A 123 -9.61 -4.89 -13.65
N ILE A 124 -8.83 -4.26 -12.78
CA ILE A 124 -7.39 -4.10 -12.95
C ILE A 124 -6.73 -5.39 -12.50
N ILE A 125 -5.94 -5.98 -13.41
CA ILE A 125 -5.16 -7.18 -13.17
C ILE A 125 -3.72 -6.77 -12.92
N VAL A 126 -3.21 -7.10 -11.73
CA VAL A 126 -1.84 -6.79 -11.31
C VAL A 126 -1.04 -8.08 -11.19
N LYS A 127 0.13 -8.10 -11.81
CA LYS A 127 1.13 -9.17 -11.73
C LYS A 127 2.27 -8.79 -10.81
N LEU A 128 3.12 -9.77 -10.48
CA LEU A 128 4.36 -9.51 -9.73
C LEU A 128 5.29 -8.52 -10.45
N ASP A 129 5.39 -8.60 -11.77
CA ASP A 129 6.21 -7.71 -12.60
C ASP A 129 5.80 -6.23 -12.43
N ASP A 130 4.48 -5.97 -12.37
CA ASP A 130 3.90 -4.62 -12.29
C ASP A 130 4.15 -3.91 -10.93
N VAL A 131 4.75 -4.60 -9.96
CA VAL A 131 5.04 -4.07 -8.62
C VAL A 131 6.51 -4.23 -8.23
N LEU A 132 7.37 -4.63 -9.17
CA LEU A 132 8.80 -4.82 -8.89
C LEU A 132 9.45 -3.54 -8.40
N TYR A 133 9.17 -2.41 -9.05
CA TYR A 133 9.84 -1.14 -8.78
C TYR A 133 8.91 -0.10 -8.16
N GLN A 134 7.81 -0.55 -7.55
CA GLN A 134 6.95 0.34 -6.78
C GLN A 134 7.73 0.94 -5.61
N SER A 135 7.65 2.26 -5.44
CA SER A 135 8.24 2.97 -4.30
C SER A 135 7.85 2.34 -2.95
N ASN A 136 8.78 2.32 -1.99
CA ASN A 136 8.54 1.90 -0.59
C ASN A 136 7.73 2.94 0.20
N ARG A 137 7.63 4.17 -0.33
CA ARG A 137 6.97 5.30 0.32
C ARG A 137 5.90 5.85 -0.59
N GLY A 138 4.79 6.22 0.01
CA GLY A 138 3.74 6.88 -0.71
C GLY A 138 3.99 8.37 -0.89
N ASN A 139 3.53 8.89 -2.01
CA ASN A 139 3.56 10.33 -2.25
C ASN A 139 2.47 11.04 -1.40
N PHE A 140 2.77 12.25 -0.95
CA PHE A 140 1.82 13.13 -0.26
C PHE A 140 0.67 13.52 -1.17
N TYR A 141 0.98 13.70 -2.46
CA TYR A 141 0.02 14.06 -3.50
C TYR A 141 -0.39 12.81 -4.30
N CYS A 142 -1.59 12.84 -4.86
CA CYS A 142 -2.00 11.85 -5.86
C CYS A 142 -1.08 12.00 -7.08
N GLY A 143 -0.48 10.90 -7.53
CA GLY A 143 0.53 10.89 -8.60
C GLY A 143 1.75 10.13 -8.12
N PHE A 144 1.98 8.94 -8.70
CA PHE A 144 2.79 7.96 -8.01
C PHE A 144 4.02 7.44 -8.71
N GLU A 145 4.34 7.65 -9.99
CA GLU A 145 5.33 6.78 -10.65
C GLU A 145 5.09 5.28 -10.34
N SER A 146 3.82 4.90 -10.15
CA SER A 146 3.45 3.50 -10.02
C SER A 146 3.15 2.98 -11.42
N GLU A 147 3.58 1.75 -11.66
CA GLU A 147 3.44 1.06 -12.94
C GLU A 147 1.99 0.59 -13.17
N VAL A 148 1.15 0.57 -12.12
CA VAL A 148 -0.26 0.17 -12.24
C VAL A 148 -1.14 1.38 -12.59
N GLU A 149 -1.61 1.43 -13.83
CA GLU A 149 -2.50 2.47 -14.33
C GLU A 149 -3.93 1.93 -14.54
N CYS A 150 -4.92 2.70 -14.06
CA CYS A 150 -6.31 2.43 -14.43
C CYS A 150 -6.61 3.04 -15.81
N THR A 151 -6.81 2.20 -16.83
CA THR A 151 -7.23 2.62 -18.19
C THR A 151 -8.54 3.41 -18.21
N GLY A 152 -9.34 3.29 -17.15
CA GLY A 152 -10.61 3.98 -17.01
C GLY A 152 -10.50 5.47 -16.69
N CYS A 153 -9.59 5.83 -15.79
CA CYS A 153 -9.45 7.21 -15.31
C CYS A 153 -8.01 7.73 -15.37
N GLU A 154 -7.13 6.98 -16.05
CA GLU A 154 -5.71 7.31 -16.27
C GLU A 154 -4.97 7.59 -14.95
N THR A 155 -5.50 7.11 -13.83
CA THR A 155 -4.92 7.32 -12.51
C THR A 155 -3.95 6.19 -12.21
N GLN A 156 -2.74 6.56 -11.80
CA GLN A 156 -1.75 5.65 -11.24
C GLN A 156 -2.20 5.21 -9.84
N LEU A 157 -2.20 3.91 -9.61
CA LEU A 157 -2.60 3.29 -8.35
C LEU A 157 -1.42 2.55 -7.75
N ALA A 158 -1.27 2.59 -6.43
CA ALA A 158 -0.30 1.76 -5.74
C ALA A 158 -0.95 0.50 -5.17
N VAL A 159 -0.19 -0.57 -5.09
CA VAL A 159 -0.59 -1.84 -4.49
C VAL A 159 -0.03 -1.92 -3.07
N LYS A 160 -0.92 -1.84 -2.08
CA LYS A 160 -0.56 -1.93 -0.66
C LYS A 160 -0.73 -3.35 -0.14
N GLY A 161 -0.15 -3.65 1.02
CA GLY A 161 -0.41 -4.91 1.72
C GLY A 161 0.29 -6.14 1.13
N ILE A 162 1.11 -5.98 0.08
CA ILE A 162 1.94 -7.03 -0.51
C ILE A 162 2.76 -7.75 0.57
N CYS A 163 3.42 -7.00 1.46
CA CYS A 163 4.26 -7.51 2.55
C CYS A 163 3.50 -8.35 3.60
N ARG A 164 2.17 -8.37 3.55
CA ARG A 164 1.25 -9.10 4.44
C ARG A 164 0.50 -10.23 3.70
N GLY A 165 0.70 -10.37 2.39
CA GLY A 165 -0.04 -11.32 1.55
C GLY A 165 -1.48 -10.91 1.27
N CYS A 166 -1.84 -9.64 1.51
CA CYS A 166 -3.18 -9.10 1.27
C CYS A 166 -3.04 -7.87 0.36
N PRO A 167 -2.70 -8.05 -0.92
CA PRO A 167 -2.55 -6.94 -1.85
C PRO A 167 -3.88 -6.22 -2.07
N VAL A 168 -3.88 -4.89 -2.08
CA VAL A 168 -5.08 -4.05 -2.32
C VAL A 168 -4.67 -2.80 -3.10
N LEU A 169 -5.48 -2.41 -4.09
CA LEU A 169 -5.30 -1.16 -4.82
C LEU A 169 -5.65 0.05 -3.95
N ASN A 170 -4.86 1.10 -4.08
CA ASN A 170 -5.07 2.35 -3.39
C ASN A 170 -4.61 3.52 -4.25
N SER A 171 -5.10 4.73 -3.98
CA SER A 171 -4.59 5.98 -4.56
C SER A 171 -3.14 6.29 -4.17
N GLY A 172 -2.55 5.45 -3.32
CA GLY A 172 -1.17 5.49 -2.88
C GLY A 172 -0.90 6.40 -1.69
N LYS A 173 -1.83 7.29 -1.35
CA LYS A 173 -1.80 8.05 -0.08
C LYS A 173 -1.76 7.09 1.11
N GLN A 174 -1.08 7.43 2.21
CA GLN A 174 -1.05 6.59 3.44
C GLN A 174 -0.46 5.19 3.22
N TYR A 175 0.66 5.11 2.51
CA TYR A 175 1.48 3.91 2.47
C TYR A 175 2.92 4.29 2.77
N ASN A 176 3.50 3.58 3.71
CA ASN A 176 4.89 3.74 4.08
C ASN A 176 5.41 2.38 4.54
N HIS A 177 6.57 2.01 4.04
CA HIS A 177 7.28 0.80 4.41
C HIS A 177 8.55 1.18 5.16
N CYS A 178 8.60 0.84 6.45
CA CYS A 178 9.77 1.12 7.27
C CYS A 178 10.92 0.20 6.89
N GLU A 179 12.04 0.80 6.51
CA GLU A 179 13.26 0.11 6.08
C GLU A 179 14.19 -0.23 7.26
N MET A 180 14.00 0.43 8.40
CA MET A 180 14.80 0.22 9.62
C MET A 180 14.41 -1.07 10.36
N CYS A 181 13.22 -1.60 10.09
CA CYS A 181 12.80 -2.89 10.64
C CYS A 181 13.65 -4.06 10.10
N PRO A 182 13.96 -5.07 10.94
CA PRO A 182 14.73 -6.24 10.52
C PRO A 182 14.17 -6.97 9.29
N GLY A 183 15.03 -7.70 8.59
CA GLY A 183 14.66 -8.30 7.30
C GLY A 183 14.46 -7.19 6.25
N PHE A 184 13.48 -7.33 5.39
CA PHE A 184 13.18 -6.31 4.37
C PHE A 184 12.28 -5.20 4.91
N GLY A 185 12.22 -4.96 6.22
CA GLY A 185 11.32 -3.95 6.77
C GLY A 185 9.87 -4.43 6.95
N LYS A 186 8.97 -3.48 7.24
CA LYS A 186 7.52 -3.75 7.35
C LYS A 186 6.67 -2.56 6.94
N CYS A 187 5.48 -2.83 6.41
CA CYS A 187 4.48 -1.81 6.13
C CYS A 187 3.94 -1.19 7.43
N ILE A 188 4.06 0.13 7.59
CA ILE A 188 3.62 0.90 8.79
C ILE A 188 2.39 1.77 8.52
N GLY A 189 1.90 1.75 7.28
CA GLY A 189 0.66 2.42 6.89
C GLY A 189 0.88 3.91 6.66
N ASP A 190 0.44 4.74 7.59
CA ASP A 190 0.51 6.19 7.48
C ASP A 190 1.96 6.68 7.34
N TYR A 191 2.20 7.66 6.45
CA TYR A 191 3.54 8.23 6.26
C TYR A 191 4.00 9.04 7.48
N ARG A 192 3.05 9.48 8.31
CA ARG A 192 3.30 10.18 9.58
C ARG A 192 3.79 9.24 10.67
N ASN A 193 3.77 7.94 10.44
CA ASN A 193 4.39 6.99 11.36
C ASN A 193 5.91 6.96 11.12
N SER A 194 6.67 6.98 12.19
CA SER A 194 8.13 6.83 12.20
C SER A 194 8.54 5.58 12.97
N HIS A 195 9.80 5.17 12.80
CA HIS A 195 10.44 4.11 13.58
C HIS A 195 11.36 4.76 14.62
N CYS A 196 11.28 4.30 15.86
CA CYS A 196 12.13 4.76 16.95
C CYS A 196 13.37 3.89 17.05
N ASP A 197 14.54 4.48 16.86
CA ASP A 197 15.83 3.76 16.89
C ASP A 197 16.19 3.19 18.26
N SER A 198 15.62 3.73 19.34
CA SER A 198 15.93 3.29 20.71
C SER A 198 15.15 2.04 21.13
N CYS A 199 13.90 1.87 20.67
CA CYS A 199 13.05 0.75 21.10
C CYS A 199 12.52 -0.13 19.96
N ASP A 200 12.89 0.16 18.72
CA ASP A 200 12.44 -0.52 17.50
C ASP A 200 10.92 -0.52 17.27
N ARG A 201 10.19 0.35 17.97
CA ARG A 201 8.74 0.52 17.81
C ARG A 201 8.41 1.65 16.87
N HIS A 202 7.18 1.63 16.38
CA HIS A 202 6.66 2.66 15.49
C HIS A 202 5.74 3.56 16.29
N TYR A 203 5.80 4.85 15.99
CA TYR A 203 4.99 5.86 16.66
C TYR A 203 4.52 6.88 15.62
N PHE A 204 3.44 7.59 15.93
CA PHE A 204 2.98 8.69 15.10
C PHE A 204 3.88 9.89 15.37
N ALA A 205 4.71 10.27 14.39
CA ALA A 205 5.62 11.40 14.47
C ALA A 205 4.97 12.72 14.05
N GLY A 206 3.78 12.69 13.44
CA GLY A 206 3.10 13.88 12.96
C GLY A 206 3.49 14.26 11.54
N CYS A 207 3.09 15.45 11.09
CA CYS A 207 3.36 15.90 9.71
C CYS A 207 4.78 16.43 9.53
N LEU A 208 5.36 17.00 10.59
CA LEU A 208 6.67 17.67 10.62
C LEU A 208 7.65 16.97 11.58
N GLY A 209 7.28 15.82 12.14
CA GLY A 209 8.09 15.14 13.17
C GLY A 209 7.93 15.74 14.56
N GLU A 210 6.83 16.45 14.82
CA GLU A 210 6.57 17.14 16.08
C GLU A 210 6.40 16.22 17.29
N TYR A 211 6.06 14.94 17.06
CA TYR A 211 5.90 13.97 18.14
C TYR A 211 7.15 13.10 18.26
N THR A 212 7.49 12.74 19.50
CA THR A 212 8.57 11.81 19.82
C THR A 212 8.02 10.45 20.26
N CYS A 213 8.87 9.44 20.34
CA CYS A 213 8.45 8.13 20.84
C CYS A 213 8.08 8.21 22.32
N SER A 214 6.81 8.01 22.65
CA SER A 214 6.28 8.09 24.02
C SER A 214 6.89 7.09 25.01
N LEU A 215 7.58 6.06 24.52
CA LEU A 215 8.23 5.04 25.35
C LEU A 215 9.70 5.34 25.63
N CYS A 216 10.32 6.25 24.87
CA CYS A 216 11.74 6.60 25.00
C CYS A 216 11.96 8.02 25.49
N TYR A 217 10.98 8.89 25.27
CA TYR A 217 10.96 10.25 25.80
C TYR A 217 9.87 10.33 26.86
N THR A 218 10.05 9.59 27.95
CA THR A 218 9.44 9.98 29.22
C THR A 218 10.13 11.28 29.62
N THR A 219 9.35 12.34 29.81
CA THR A 219 9.84 13.59 30.38
C THR A 219 10.19 13.30 31.85
N ASP A 220 11.31 12.62 32.09
CA ASP A 220 11.83 12.33 33.43
C ASP A 220 12.53 13.58 34.00
N GLY A 221 11.96 14.76 33.76
CA GLY A 221 12.48 16.04 34.20
C GLY A 221 11.44 16.78 35.03
N ASP A 222 11.49 16.53 36.33
CA ASP A 222 11.40 17.56 37.37
C ASP A 222 10.36 18.66 37.13
N SER A 223 9.07 18.30 37.18
CA SER A 223 8.04 19.29 37.55
C SER A 223 8.09 19.48 39.06
N ASP A 224 9.10 20.22 39.51
CA ASP A 224 8.92 21.08 40.68
C ASP A 224 7.77 22.03 40.32
N GLY A 225 6.64 21.82 40.96
CA GLY A 225 5.37 22.44 40.60
C GLY A 225 5.44 23.96 40.55
N ASP A 226 5.00 24.53 39.44
CA ASP A 226 4.12 25.71 39.38
C ASP A 226 4.08 26.26 37.94
N SER A 227 3.42 25.53 37.05
CA SER A 227 2.81 26.18 35.89
C SER A 227 1.54 25.45 35.50
N ILE A 228 0.41 25.96 36.00
CA ILE A 228 -0.91 25.73 35.45
C ILE A 228 -0.90 26.31 34.03
N PHE A 229 -0.43 25.53 33.08
CA PHE A 229 -0.83 25.66 31.69
C PHE A 229 -1.66 24.43 31.40
N GLU A 230 -2.97 24.60 31.56
CA GLU A 230 -4.01 23.62 31.27
C GLU A 230 -4.05 23.38 29.76
N PHE A 231 -2.99 22.77 29.22
CA PHE A 231 -3.01 22.19 27.90
C PHE A 231 -3.88 20.95 28.01
N SER A 232 -5.16 21.17 27.70
CA SER A 232 -6.15 20.16 27.37
C SER A 232 -5.47 18.87 26.97
N GLN A 233 -5.53 17.87 27.86
CA GLN A 233 -5.31 16.49 27.48
C GLN A 233 -6.20 16.28 26.27
N GLN A 234 -5.59 16.16 25.09
CA GLN A 234 -6.25 15.57 23.95
C GLN A 234 -6.50 14.13 24.36
N LYS A 235 -7.64 13.93 25.02
CA LYS A 235 -8.36 12.68 25.11
C LYS A 235 -8.17 12.05 23.75
N THR A 236 -7.53 10.89 23.72
CA THR A 236 -7.58 9.98 22.58
C THR A 236 -8.99 10.07 22.02
N VAL A 237 -9.15 10.65 20.83
CA VAL A 237 -10.48 10.88 20.27
C VAL A 237 -11.14 9.51 20.30
N PRO A 238 -12.22 9.30 21.08
CA PRO A 238 -12.87 8.02 21.07
C PRO A 238 -13.27 7.80 19.62
N THR A 239 -12.94 6.65 19.05
CA THR A 239 -13.38 6.25 17.69
C THR A 239 -14.88 6.51 17.49
N LYS A 240 -15.66 6.54 18.57
CA LYS A 240 -17.06 6.97 18.62
C LYS A 240 -17.34 8.38 18.03
N SER A 241 -16.45 9.36 18.15
CA SER A 241 -16.71 10.75 17.70
C SER A 241 -16.73 10.89 16.17
N ILE A 242 -15.85 10.18 15.46
CA ILE A 242 -15.82 10.21 13.98
C ILE A 242 -17.05 9.50 13.40
N TYR A 243 -17.44 8.36 13.97
CA TYR A 243 -18.67 7.66 13.56
C TYR A 243 -19.93 8.47 13.87
N TYR A 244 -19.99 9.15 15.01
CA TYR A 244 -21.11 10.02 15.38
C TYR A 244 -21.26 11.22 14.44
N TYR A 245 -20.14 11.83 14.00
CA TYR A 245 -20.16 12.92 13.04
C TYR A 245 -20.60 12.48 11.62
N LEU A 246 -20.25 11.25 11.22
CA LEU A 246 -20.70 10.66 9.95
C LEU A 246 -22.19 10.25 10.01
N TYR A 247 -22.67 9.78 11.17
CA TYR A 247 -24.07 9.38 11.39
C TYR A 247 -25.06 10.56 11.32
N LYS A 248 -24.65 11.76 11.78
CA LYS A 248 -25.54 12.93 11.89
C LYS A 248 -25.75 13.69 10.56
N LYS A 249 -24.92 13.44 9.52
CA LYS A 249 -24.95 14.18 8.24
C LYS A 249 -25.37 13.35 7.01
N GLN A 250 -25.84 12.11 7.17
CA GLN A 250 -26.09 11.23 6.03
C GLN A 250 -27.57 11.08 5.64
N ASP A 251 -27.75 11.00 4.32
CA ASP A 251 -28.90 10.46 3.59
C ASP A 251 -29.42 9.16 4.24
N PRO A 252 -30.75 8.96 4.38
CA PRO A 252 -31.35 7.76 4.97
C PRO A 252 -30.81 6.43 4.42
N SER A 253 -30.39 6.38 3.15
CA SER A 253 -29.79 5.21 2.50
C SER A 253 -28.48 4.77 3.16
N MET A 254 -27.64 5.72 3.55
CA MET A 254 -26.32 5.42 4.12
C MET A 254 -26.38 5.04 5.60
N LYS A 255 -27.38 5.53 6.36
CA LYS A 255 -27.59 5.14 7.77
C LYS A 255 -27.76 3.62 7.93
N ALA A 256 -28.44 2.98 7.00
CA ALA A 256 -28.64 1.53 7.03
C ALA A 256 -27.32 0.75 6.81
N GLN A 257 -26.47 1.23 5.89
CA GLN A 257 -25.17 0.60 5.63
C GLN A 257 -24.20 0.77 6.80
N VAL A 258 -24.16 1.97 7.41
CA VAL A 258 -23.34 2.21 8.61
C VAL A 258 -23.80 1.35 9.78
N ARG A 259 -25.12 1.18 9.97
CA ARG A 259 -25.69 0.31 11.01
C ARG A 259 -25.29 -1.16 10.82
N ASN A 260 -25.31 -1.66 9.58
CA ASN A 260 -24.87 -3.02 9.26
C ASN A 260 -23.39 -3.23 9.56
N ILE A 261 -22.52 -2.25 9.26
CA ILE A 261 -21.09 -2.32 9.55
C ILE A 261 -20.84 -2.32 11.07
N ILE A 262 -21.57 -1.50 11.84
CA ILE A 262 -21.47 -1.48 13.30
C ILE A 262 -21.87 -2.83 13.90
N ASN A 263 -22.98 -3.42 13.43
CA ASN A 263 -23.47 -4.72 13.89
C ASN A 263 -22.50 -5.87 13.55
N MET A 264 -21.81 -5.79 12.41
CA MET A 264 -20.78 -6.77 12.04
C MET A 264 -19.54 -6.72 12.95
N ILE A 265 -19.22 -5.55 13.50
CA ILE A 265 -18.02 -5.36 14.33
C ILE A 265 -18.31 -5.68 15.80
N GLN A 266 -19.53 -5.43 16.29
CA GLN A 266 -19.83 -5.44 17.73
C GLN A 266 -20.42 -6.75 18.28
N GLY A 267 -20.79 -7.71 17.42
CA GLY A 267 -21.32 -9.01 17.85
C GLY A 267 -22.73 -8.93 18.47
N PRO A 268 -23.42 -10.08 18.63
CA PRO A 268 -24.84 -10.13 18.98
C PRO A 268 -25.19 -9.75 20.44
N ASP A 269 -24.21 -9.66 21.34
CA ASP A 269 -24.44 -9.47 22.78
C ASP A 269 -24.37 -7.99 23.23
N TRP A 270 -24.34 -7.03 22.29
CA TRP A 270 -24.27 -5.61 22.60
C TRP A 270 -25.66 -5.02 22.91
N PRO A 271 -25.83 -4.22 23.97
CA PRO A 271 -27.13 -3.67 24.34
C PRO A 271 -27.72 -2.81 23.21
N ASN A 272 -29.01 -3.06 22.94
CA ASN A 272 -29.77 -2.48 21.85
C ASN A 272 -29.77 -0.93 21.90
N THR A 273 -29.40 -0.28 20.80
CA THR A 273 -29.17 1.19 20.73
C THR A 273 -30.44 2.04 20.62
N ASP A 274 -31.62 1.45 20.78
CA ASP A 274 -32.92 2.13 20.65
C ASP A 274 -33.21 3.17 21.76
N VAL A 275 -32.26 3.40 22.67
CA VAL A 275 -32.39 4.39 23.78
C VAL A 275 -31.96 5.81 23.36
N LEU A 276 -31.44 6.02 22.15
CA LEU A 276 -30.86 7.32 21.74
C LEU A 276 -31.77 8.20 20.86
N ASP A 277 -32.97 7.75 20.48
CA ASP A 277 -33.89 8.49 19.60
C ASP A 277 -35.03 9.23 20.36
N SER A 278 -35.03 9.28 21.69
CA SER A 278 -36.17 9.78 22.48
C SER A 278 -36.00 11.11 23.21
N SER A 279 -35.00 11.93 22.89
CA SER A 279 -34.85 13.26 23.51
C SER A 279 -34.65 14.36 22.46
N ASP A 280 -35.75 14.81 21.86
CA ASP A 280 -35.92 16.18 21.34
C ASP A 280 -37.37 16.35 20.86
N SER A 281 -38.28 16.55 21.80
CA SER A 281 -39.62 17.11 21.52
C SER A 281 -40.15 17.86 22.75
N SER A 282 -39.56 19.01 23.03
CA SER A 282 -40.22 20.07 23.80
C SER A 282 -39.58 21.40 23.45
N ASP A 283 -40.24 22.16 22.58
CA ASP A 283 -40.43 23.59 22.75
C ASP A 283 -41.54 24.05 21.79
N SER A 284 -42.67 24.42 22.39
CA SER A 284 -43.74 25.27 21.85
C SER A 284 -43.85 26.47 22.78
#